data_AF-A0AA37MNL6-F1
#
_entry.id   AF-A0AA37MNL6-F1
#
_cell.length_a   1.000
_cell.length_b   1.000
_cell.length_c   1.000
_cell.angle_alpha   90.00
_cell.angle_beta   90.00
_cell.angle_gamma   90.00
#
_symmetry.space_group_name_H-M   'P 1'
#
loop_
_entity.id
_entity.type
_entity.pdbx_description
1 polymer ?
#
loop_
_entity_poly.entity_id
_entity_poly.type
_entity_poly.pdbx_seq_one_letter_code
_entity_poly.pdbx_strand_id
1 'polypeptide(L)'
;MSEQQRTYIAIDLKSFYASVECVDRGFDPLTTNLVVADVSRTEKTICLAVSPSLKAYGIGGRARLFEVVQRVREVNNERKRSAGWRMTGKFYNGPELKANPSLELDYIAAPPRMAHYMEVSTKVYETYLKYIAPEDIHVYSIDEVFMDVTAYLRTYKLSAHELAMKMIRDVLATTGITATAGIGTNMYLAKVAMDIVAKKAPADKDGVRIAELDEMSYRRELWDYQPITKFWRVGRGIAEKLAVYGIDTMGKLARMSVQNEGLLYRLFGVNAELLIDHAWGWEPCTMESVKAYRPETNSFSSGQVLQEPYTFKKARVVIQEMAEGMALDLVSKRLMTDQLVLTVGYDAECLTRPEIREKYHGEITANYYGKNVPKHAHGTFNFEKPTSSSRLIMEGASELFDSHVNPDLLIRRLNLTTNHVVSEASVFAQANAPQQLDLFTDYEALEKQRQEEQAKLDKERRMQEAQLKIKQRFGKNAILRGLNFEEGATAKERNEQIGGHKA
;
A
#
# COMPACT_ATOMS: atom_id res chain seq x y z
N MET A 1 -29.26 2.17 -30.01
CA MET A 1 -28.19 1.14 -29.99
C MET A 1 -28.26 0.50 -28.62
N SER A 2 -28.50 -0.81 -28.51
CA SER A 2 -28.47 -1.47 -27.19
C SER A 2 -27.05 -1.32 -26.65
N GLU A 3 -26.89 -0.64 -25.51
CA GLU A 3 -25.62 -0.55 -24.81
C GLU A 3 -25.09 -1.97 -24.62
N GLN A 4 -23.91 -2.27 -25.16
CA GLN A 4 -23.30 -3.58 -24.97
C GLN A 4 -23.01 -3.73 -23.48
N GLN A 5 -23.62 -4.73 -22.85
CA GLN A 5 -23.40 -5.02 -21.44
C GLN A 5 -21.90 -5.25 -21.21
N ARG A 6 -21.29 -4.39 -20.37
CA ARG A 6 -19.87 -4.46 -20.05
C ARG A 6 -19.57 -5.71 -19.23
N THR A 7 -18.35 -6.21 -19.33
CA THR A 7 -17.88 -7.37 -18.56
C THR A 7 -16.45 -7.13 -18.13
N TYR A 8 -16.23 -7.15 -16.83
CA TYR A 8 -14.94 -6.96 -16.20
C TYR A 8 -14.48 -8.25 -15.51
N ILE A 9 -13.17 -8.47 -15.50
CA ILE A 9 -12.53 -9.54 -14.74
C ILE A 9 -11.56 -8.90 -13.74
N ALA A 10 -11.68 -9.25 -12.47
CA ALA A 10 -10.66 -9.02 -11.45
C ALA A 10 -9.90 -10.32 -11.20
N ILE A 11 -8.57 -10.30 -11.15
CA ILE A 11 -7.73 -11.47 -10.86
C ILE A 11 -6.77 -11.15 -9.72
N ASP A 12 -6.75 -11.99 -8.67
CA ASP A 12 -5.91 -11.89 -7.46
C ASP A 12 -5.08 -13.19 -7.30
N LEU A 13 -3.75 -13.08 -7.29
CA LEU A 13 -2.85 -14.23 -7.13
C LEU A 13 -2.95 -14.81 -5.72
N LYS A 14 -3.03 -16.13 -5.61
CA LYS A 14 -3.29 -16.77 -4.32
C LYS A 14 -2.08 -16.62 -3.39
N SER A 15 -2.21 -15.81 -2.33
CA SER A 15 -1.16 -15.61 -1.30
C SER A 15 0.22 -15.32 -1.93
N PHE A 16 0.25 -14.36 -2.85
CA PHE A 16 1.32 -14.14 -3.83
C PHE A 16 2.74 -14.38 -3.30
N TYR A 17 3.22 -13.63 -2.31
CA TYR A 17 4.59 -13.79 -1.82
C TYR A 17 4.88 -15.18 -1.28
N ALA A 18 3.96 -15.79 -0.53
CA ALA A 18 4.15 -17.14 -0.03
C ALA A 18 4.19 -18.18 -1.17
N SER A 19 3.39 -17.96 -2.22
CA SER A 19 3.37 -18.83 -3.39
C SER A 19 4.66 -18.71 -4.19
N VAL A 20 5.19 -17.51 -4.39
CA VAL A 20 6.52 -17.30 -5.00
C VAL A 20 7.60 -18.05 -4.20
N GLU A 21 7.62 -17.89 -2.88
CA GLU A 21 8.61 -18.56 -2.04
C GLU A 21 8.48 -20.10 -2.06
N CYS A 22 7.26 -20.64 -2.17
CA CYS A 22 7.04 -22.08 -2.33
C CYS A 22 7.57 -22.59 -3.69
N VAL A 23 7.17 -21.96 -4.80
CA VAL A 23 7.55 -22.38 -6.15
C VAL A 23 9.07 -22.38 -6.31
N ASP A 24 9.75 -21.30 -5.90
CA ASP A 24 11.20 -21.17 -5.99
C ASP A 24 11.97 -22.25 -5.22
N ARG A 25 11.34 -22.84 -4.19
CA ARG A 25 11.91 -23.91 -3.37
C ARG A 25 11.48 -25.30 -3.82
N GLY A 26 10.76 -25.42 -4.94
CA GLY A 26 10.24 -26.69 -5.45
C GLY A 26 9.09 -27.26 -4.62
N PHE A 27 8.39 -26.41 -3.86
CA PHE A 27 7.22 -26.80 -3.06
C PHE A 27 5.92 -26.39 -3.73
N ASP A 28 4.85 -27.15 -3.48
CA ASP A 28 3.50 -26.78 -3.91
C ASP A 28 2.93 -25.66 -3.01
N PRO A 29 2.59 -24.48 -3.58
CA PRO A 29 2.01 -23.35 -2.84
C PRO A 29 0.72 -23.64 -2.08
N LEU A 30 -0.09 -24.60 -2.53
CA LEU A 30 -1.41 -24.86 -1.96
C LEU A 30 -1.36 -25.78 -0.75
N THR A 31 -0.32 -26.60 -0.66
CA THR A 31 -0.21 -27.65 0.37
C THR A 31 0.88 -27.36 1.40
N THR A 32 1.87 -26.53 1.07
CA THR A 32 3.04 -26.27 1.93
C THR A 32 2.78 -25.15 2.94
N ASN A 33 2.97 -25.42 4.23
CA ASN A 33 2.86 -24.44 5.30
C ASN A 33 4.10 -23.54 5.29
N LEU A 34 3.95 -22.35 4.73
CA LEU A 34 4.98 -21.32 4.65
C LEU A 34 4.47 -19.97 5.14
N VAL A 35 5.36 -19.20 5.77
CA VAL A 35 5.17 -17.79 6.11
C VAL A 35 6.31 -16.97 5.53
N VAL A 36 5.99 -15.77 5.02
CA VAL A 36 6.99 -14.81 4.54
C VAL A 36 7.22 -13.79 5.64
N ALA A 37 8.30 -13.96 6.38
CA ALA A 37 8.67 -13.14 7.53
C ALA A 37 10.19 -13.14 7.73
N ASP A 38 10.73 -12.00 8.14
CA ASP A 38 12.14 -11.88 8.51
C ASP A 38 12.36 -12.32 9.96
N VAL A 39 12.74 -13.59 10.14
CA VAL A 39 12.97 -14.22 11.45
C VAL A 39 14.24 -13.73 12.16
N SER A 40 15.16 -13.03 11.47
CA SER A 40 16.31 -12.44 12.15
C SER A 40 15.95 -11.18 12.94
N ARG A 41 14.73 -10.65 12.73
CA ARG A 41 14.15 -9.58 13.55
C ARG A 41 13.45 -10.17 14.78
N THR A 42 12.69 -9.33 15.48
CA THR A 42 11.83 -9.80 16.58
C THR A 42 10.61 -10.58 16.05
N GLU A 43 10.04 -11.45 16.88
CA GLU A 43 8.76 -12.13 16.58
C GLU A 43 7.57 -11.15 16.46
N LYS A 44 7.75 -9.87 16.82
CA LYS A 44 6.80 -8.80 16.56
C LYS A 44 6.83 -8.34 15.09
N THR A 45 7.71 -8.89 14.26
CA THR A 45 7.73 -8.64 12.82
C THR A 45 6.41 -9.04 12.17
N ILE A 46 6.05 -8.34 11.09
CA ILE A 46 4.85 -8.65 10.31
C ILE A 46 5.16 -9.80 9.35
N CYS A 47 4.22 -10.73 9.22
CA CYS A 47 4.23 -11.70 8.14
C CYS A 47 3.63 -11.03 6.91
N LEU A 48 4.42 -10.88 5.84
CA LEU A 48 3.95 -10.27 4.61
C LEU A 48 2.94 -11.16 3.88
N ALA A 49 3.12 -12.47 3.98
CA ALA A 49 2.19 -13.45 3.46
C ALA A 49 2.21 -14.72 4.32
N VAL A 50 1.08 -15.40 4.30
CA VAL A 50 0.88 -16.73 4.89
C VAL A 50 0.29 -17.61 3.80
N SER A 51 0.88 -18.78 3.61
CA SER A 51 0.42 -19.78 2.64
C SER A 51 -1.05 -20.19 2.88
N PRO A 52 -1.78 -20.62 1.84
CA PRO A 52 -3.17 -21.09 1.96
C PRO A 52 -3.37 -22.24 2.96
N SER A 53 -2.46 -23.22 2.97
CA SER A 53 -2.46 -24.36 3.89
C SER A 53 -2.33 -23.91 5.35
N LEU A 54 -1.44 -22.95 5.64
CA LEU A 54 -1.23 -22.45 7.00
C LEU A 54 -2.39 -21.55 7.46
N LYS A 55 -3.00 -20.77 6.54
CA LYS A 55 -4.23 -20.00 6.80
C LYS A 55 -5.40 -20.90 7.22
N ALA A 56 -5.46 -22.15 6.75
CA ALA A 56 -6.52 -23.09 7.12
C ALA A 56 -6.55 -23.41 8.62
N TYR A 57 -5.47 -23.15 9.36
CA TYR A 57 -5.42 -23.28 10.82
C TYR A 57 -5.94 -22.04 11.58
N GLY A 58 -6.50 -21.04 10.87
CA GLY A 58 -7.03 -19.80 11.46
C GLY A 58 -6.01 -18.67 11.58
N ILE A 59 -4.85 -18.80 10.93
CA ILE A 59 -3.81 -17.76 10.92
C ILE A 59 -4.20 -16.67 9.92
N GLY A 60 -4.21 -15.41 10.39
CA GLY A 60 -4.51 -14.25 9.56
C GLY A 60 -3.46 -14.02 8.46
N GLY A 61 -3.90 -13.51 7.31
CA GLY A 61 -2.99 -13.27 6.17
C GLY A 61 -1.93 -12.17 6.39
N ARG A 62 -2.09 -11.33 7.42
CA ARG A 62 -1.14 -10.29 7.84
C ARG A 62 -0.85 -10.38 9.35
N ALA A 63 -0.76 -11.61 9.86
CA ALA A 63 -0.44 -11.86 11.27
C ALA A 63 0.98 -11.38 11.63
N ARG A 64 1.23 -11.14 12.91
CA ARG A 64 2.58 -11.03 13.47
C ARG A 64 3.17 -12.41 13.65
N LEU A 65 4.50 -12.54 13.57
CA LEU A 65 5.16 -13.84 13.65
C LEU A 65 4.85 -14.55 14.98
N PHE A 66 4.77 -13.82 16.09
CA PHE A 66 4.39 -14.42 17.38
C PHE A 66 2.96 -15.01 17.38
N GLU A 67 2.03 -14.44 16.62
CA GLU A 67 0.65 -14.97 16.49
C GLU A 67 0.67 -16.29 15.72
N VAL A 68 1.53 -16.42 14.71
CA VAL A 68 1.78 -17.67 13.98
C VAL A 68 2.35 -18.73 14.92
N VAL A 69 3.42 -18.39 15.66
CA VAL A 69 4.06 -19.29 16.63
C VAL A 69 3.07 -19.77 17.69
N GLN A 70 2.28 -18.85 18.25
CA GLN A 70 1.27 -19.17 19.25
C GLN A 70 0.21 -20.12 18.67
N ARG A 71 -0.32 -19.81 17.49
CA ARG A 71 -1.37 -20.62 16.87
C ARG A 71 -0.88 -22.02 16.48
N VAL A 72 0.35 -22.13 15.98
CA VAL A 72 0.98 -23.43 15.68
C VAL A 72 1.16 -24.25 16.95
N ARG A 73 1.56 -23.62 18.06
CA ARG A 73 1.66 -24.29 19.36
C ARG A 73 0.31 -24.82 19.85
N GLU A 74 -0.76 -24.05 19.71
CA GLU A 74 -2.12 -24.47 20.05
C GLU A 74 -2.55 -25.69 19.23
N VAL A 75 -2.38 -25.64 17.91
CA VAL A 75 -2.70 -26.76 17.01
C VAL A 75 -1.88 -28.00 17.37
N ASN A 76 -0.59 -27.84 17.70
CA ASN A 76 0.24 -28.98 18.12
C ASN A 76 -0.18 -29.56 19.47
N ASN A 77 -0.68 -28.75 20.40
CA ASN A 77 -1.23 -29.26 21.65
C ASN A 77 -2.51 -30.07 21.41
N GLU A 78 -3.38 -29.63 20.49
CA GLU A 78 -4.57 -30.38 20.08
C GLU A 78 -4.18 -31.72 19.44
N ARG A 79 -3.22 -31.71 18.51
CA ARG A 79 -2.70 -32.93 17.86
C ARG A 79 -2.07 -33.90 18.86
N LYS A 80 -1.33 -33.40 19.86
CA LYS A 80 -0.76 -34.20 20.96
C LYS A 80 -1.81 -34.93 21.77
N ARG A 81 -2.91 -34.26 22.10
CA ARG A 81 -4.03 -34.89 22.80
C ARG A 81 -4.65 -36.00 21.97
N SER A 82 -4.88 -35.76 20.68
CA SER A 82 -5.49 -36.73 19.78
C SER A 82 -4.60 -37.96 19.48
N ALA A 83 -3.28 -37.79 19.49
CA ALA A 83 -2.31 -38.85 19.21
C ALA A 83 -1.77 -39.57 20.46
N GLY A 84 -2.43 -39.43 21.62
CA GLY A 84 -1.99 -40.09 22.86
C GLY A 84 -0.61 -39.63 23.36
N TRP A 85 -0.30 -38.34 23.17
CA TRP A 85 0.94 -37.67 23.60
C TRP A 85 2.24 -38.17 22.97
N ARG A 86 2.17 -39.02 21.93
CA ARG A 86 3.35 -39.48 21.18
C ARG A 86 3.41 -38.82 19.80
N MET A 87 4.44 -38.02 19.59
CA MET A 87 4.75 -37.38 18.31
C MET A 87 5.93 -38.06 17.65
N THR A 88 5.85 -38.24 16.33
CA THR A 88 6.82 -38.98 15.51
C THR A 88 7.74 -38.07 14.70
N GLY A 89 7.40 -36.78 14.59
CA GLY A 89 8.20 -35.78 13.88
C GLY A 89 7.45 -34.47 13.66
N LYS A 90 8.10 -33.55 12.95
CA LYS A 90 7.56 -32.26 12.51
C LYS A 90 7.45 -32.24 11.00
N PHE A 91 6.36 -31.69 10.48
CA PHE A 91 6.16 -31.62 9.05
C PHE A 91 5.42 -30.36 8.63
N TYR A 92 5.72 -29.86 7.44
CA TYR A 92 5.15 -28.63 6.89
C TYR A 92 4.19 -28.86 5.71
N ASN A 93 4.05 -30.09 5.21
CA ASN A 93 3.08 -30.41 4.16
C ASN A 93 1.69 -30.71 4.76
N GLY A 94 0.67 -29.99 4.31
CA GLY A 94 -0.70 -30.12 4.78
C GLY A 94 -1.32 -31.51 4.59
N PRO A 95 -1.31 -32.10 3.38
CA PRO A 95 -1.77 -33.47 3.15
C PRO A 95 -1.14 -34.51 4.07
N GLU A 96 0.19 -34.49 4.26
CA GLU A 96 0.86 -35.44 5.16
C GLU A 96 0.47 -35.25 6.63
N LEU A 97 0.33 -33.99 7.07
CA LEU A 97 -0.18 -33.68 8.41
C LEU A 97 -1.63 -34.14 8.61
N LYS A 98 -2.44 -34.20 7.56
CA LYS A 98 -3.80 -34.75 7.64
C LYS A 98 -3.79 -36.27 7.67
N ALA A 99 -2.91 -36.89 6.90
CA ALA A 99 -2.78 -38.35 6.84
C ALA A 99 -2.18 -38.95 8.12
N ASN A 100 -1.28 -38.23 8.80
CA ASN A 100 -0.62 -38.71 10.01
C ASN A 100 -0.88 -37.78 11.22
N PRO A 101 -1.82 -38.14 12.11
CA PRO A 101 -2.13 -37.37 13.33
C PRO A 101 -0.96 -37.27 14.33
N SER A 102 0.02 -38.17 14.25
CA SER A 102 1.20 -38.21 15.12
C SER A 102 2.34 -37.29 14.65
N LEU A 103 2.12 -36.48 13.62
CA LEU A 103 3.06 -35.43 13.20
C LEU A 103 2.67 -34.09 13.83
N GLU A 104 3.67 -33.35 14.31
CA GLU A 104 3.52 -31.95 14.68
C GLU A 104 3.50 -31.07 13.42
N LEU A 105 2.59 -30.08 13.40
CA LEU A 105 2.58 -28.99 12.44
C LEU A 105 3.85 -28.16 12.62
N ASP A 106 4.58 -28.00 11.53
CA ASP A 106 5.69 -27.07 11.39
C ASP A 106 5.46 -26.18 10.16
N TYR A 107 6.28 -25.15 10.00
CA TYR A 107 6.19 -24.24 8.87
C TYR A 107 7.56 -23.73 8.44
N ILE A 108 7.66 -23.37 7.16
CA ILE A 108 8.85 -22.73 6.59
C ILE A 108 8.71 -21.22 6.78
N ALA A 109 9.74 -20.57 7.33
CA ALA A 109 9.83 -19.12 7.36
C ALA A 109 10.79 -18.64 6.26
N ALA A 110 10.27 -17.92 5.28
CA ALA A 110 11.04 -17.35 4.18
C ALA A 110 11.26 -15.84 4.39
N PRO A 111 12.49 -15.33 4.25
CA PRO A 111 12.72 -13.89 4.28
C PRO A 111 12.09 -13.22 3.05
N PRO A 112 11.51 -12.02 3.18
CA PRO A 112 10.96 -11.29 2.04
C PRO A 112 12.02 -10.94 0.98
N ARG A 113 11.71 -11.20 -0.30
CA ARG A 113 12.53 -10.86 -1.47
C ARG A 113 11.78 -9.92 -2.42
N MET A 114 11.63 -8.66 -2.02
CA MET A 114 10.72 -7.72 -2.68
C MET A 114 11.06 -7.44 -4.15
N ALA A 115 12.34 -7.33 -4.51
CA ALA A 115 12.75 -7.18 -5.92
C ALA A 115 12.29 -8.38 -6.76
N HIS A 116 12.49 -9.59 -6.24
CA HIS A 116 12.09 -10.81 -6.91
C HIS A 116 10.56 -10.92 -7.06
N TYR A 117 9.79 -10.50 -6.06
CA TYR A 117 8.32 -10.44 -6.19
C TYR A 117 7.87 -9.50 -7.30
N MET A 118 8.57 -8.38 -7.50
CA MET A 118 8.28 -7.49 -8.62
C MET A 118 8.60 -8.14 -9.97
N GLU A 119 9.71 -8.87 -10.09
CA GLU A 119 10.06 -9.62 -11.31
C GLU A 119 8.99 -10.67 -11.66
N VAL A 120 8.51 -11.43 -10.67
CA VAL A 120 7.45 -12.43 -10.90
C VAL A 120 6.14 -11.75 -11.29
N SER A 121 5.78 -10.65 -10.62
CA SER A 121 4.60 -9.84 -10.98
C SER A 121 4.66 -9.32 -12.42
N THR A 122 5.83 -8.86 -12.87
CA THR A 122 6.05 -8.46 -14.27
C THR A 122 5.78 -9.62 -15.24
N LYS A 123 6.28 -10.83 -14.96
CA LYS A 123 6.01 -12.02 -15.80
C LYS A 123 4.52 -12.38 -15.86
N VAL A 124 3.80 -12.20 -14.75
CA VAL A 124 2.35 -12.39 -14.70
C VAL A 124 1.65 -11.35 -15.57
N TYR A 125 2.04 -10.08 -15.46
CA TYR A 125 1.47 -9.01 -16.28
C TYR A 125 1.76 -9.20 -17.78
N GLU A 126 2.98 -9.59 -18.15
CA GLU A 126 3.34 -9.98 -19.52
C GLU A 126 2.47 -11.11 -20.06
N THR A 127 2.07 -12.04 -19.20
CA THR A 127 1.12 -13.11 -19.57
C THR A 127 -0.25 -12.54 -19.91
N TYR A 128 -0.75 -11.58 -19.13
CA TYR A 128 -2.03 -10.92 -19.43
C TYR A 128 -1.99 -10.11 -20.74
N LEU A 129 -0.85 -9.47 -21.04
CA LEU A 129 -0.66 -8.71 -22.29
C LEU A 129 -0.74 -9.57 -23.56
N LYS A 130 -0.63 -10.90 -23.45
CA LYS A 130 -0.90 -11.82 -24.58
C LYS A 130 -2.38 -11.83 -24.99
N TYR A 131 -3.27 -11.42 -24.08
CA TYR A 131 -4.72 -11.55 -24.23
C TYR A 131 -5.45 -10.21 -24.33
N ILE A 132 -5.08 -9.24 -23.49
CA ILE A 132 -5.79 -7.97 -23.30
C ILE A 132 -4.81 -6.80 -23.52
N ALA A 133 -5.27 -5.75 -24.19
CA ALA A 133 -4.44 -4.57 -24.45
C ALA A 133 -4.19 -3.74 -23.17
N PRO A 134 -3.04 -3.05 -23.05
CA PRO A 134 -2.68 -2.28 -21.85
C PRO A 134 -3.70 -1.20 -21.43
N GLU A 135 -4.43 -0.63 -22.38
CA GLU A 135 -5.52 0.34 -22.16
C GLU A 135 -6.69 -0.26 -21.38
N ASP A 136 -6.92 -1.57 -21.53
CA ASP A 136 -8.02 -2.29 -20.90
C ASP A 136 -7.63 -3.01 -19.60
N ILE A 137 -6.36 -2.91 -19.17
CA ILE A 137 -5.87 -3.49 -17.91
C ILE A 137 -5.53 -2.39 -16.90
N HIS A 138 -6.07 -2.47 -15.69
CA HIS A 138 -5.65 -1.65 -14.56
C HIS A 138 -4.93 -2.51 -13.51
N VAL A 139 -3.64 -2.22 -13.28
CA VAL A 139 -2.85 -2.82 -12.21
C VAL A 139 -3.29 -2.22 -10.87
N TYR A 140 -4.00 -3.00 -10.07
CA TYR A 140 -4.52 -2.56 -8.77
C TYR A 140 -3.48 -2.74 -7.65
N SER A 141 -2.73 -3.84 -7.69
CA SER A 141 -1.60 -4.12 -6.81
C SER A 141 -0.54 -4.97 -7.54
N ILE A 142 0.50 -5.40 -6.82
CA ILE A 142 1.53 -6.31 -7.34
C ILE A 142 0.97 -7.67 -7.76
N ASP A 143 -0.17 -8.07 -7.20
CA ASP A 143 -0.80 -9.38 -7.38
C ASP A 143 -2.25 -9.30 -7.87
N GLU A 144 -2.78 -8.10 -8.10
CA GLU A 144 -4.17 -7.87 -8.43
C GLU A 144 -4.33 -6.95 -9.65
N VAL A 145 -5.20 -7.34 -10.58
CA VAL A 145 -5.51 -6.60 -11.79
C VAL A 145 -7.01 -6.57 -12.07
N PHE A 146 -7.49 -5.47 -12.65
CA PHE A 146 -8.80 -5.38 -13.30
C PHE A 146 -8.62 -5.34 -14.81
N MET A 147 -9.52 -5.99 -15.54
CA MET A 147 -9.54 -5.99 -17.00
C MET A 147 -10.94 -5.74 -17.51
N ASP A 148 -11.10 -4.82 -18.47
CA ASP A 148 -12.31 -4.76 -19.29
C ASP A 148 -12.15 -5.78 -20.44
N VAL A 149 -12.95 -6.85 -20.40
CA VAL A 149 -12.87 -7.92 -21.40
C VAL A 149 -13.99 -7.85 -22.43
N THR A 150 -14.84 -6.83 -22.37
CA THR A 150 -16.10 -6.73 -23.13
C THR A 150 -15.91 -6.94 -24.63
N ALA A 151 -14.89 -6.30 -25.23
CA ALA A 151 -14.60 -6.42 -26.66
C ALA A 151 -13.94 -7.76 -27.03
N TYR A 152 -13.23 -8.37 -26.09
CA TYR A 152 -12.40 -9.55 -26.31
C TYR A 152 -13.21 -10.85 -26.33
N LEU A 153 -14.34 -10.90 -25.61
CA LEU A 153 -15.19 -12.10 -25.57
C LEU A 153 -15.65 -12.54 -26.97
N ARG A 154 -16.05 -11.58 -27.82
CA ARG A 154 -16.45 -11.84 -29.21
C ARG A 154 -15.27 -12.25 -30.08
N THR A 155 -14.12 -11.60 -29.91
CA THR A 155 -12.89 -11.88 -30.67
C THR A 155 -12.40 -13.31 -30.41
N TYR A 156 -12.34 -13.72 -29.15
CA TYR A 156 -11.91 -15.07 -28.77
C TYR A 156 -13.00 -16.13 -28.91
N LYS A 157 -14.27 -15.72 -29.07
CA LYS A 157 -15.45 -16.61 -29.02
C LYS A 157 -15.50 -17.45 -27.74
N LEU A 158 -15.13 -16.83 -26.63
CA LEU A 158 -15.13 -17.42 -25.30
C LEU A 158 -16.08 -16.65 -24.39
N SER A 159 -16.70 -17.36 -23.45
CA SER A 159 -17.31 -16.71 -22.29
C SER A 159 -16.24 -16.03 -21.42
N ALA A 160 -16.66 -15.09 -20.57
CA ALA A 160 -15.75 -14.45 -19.63
C ALA A 160 -15.11 -15.46 -18.67
N HIS A 161 -15.87 -16.49 -18.27
CA HIS A 161 -15.36 -17.58 -17.46
C HIS A 161 -14.22 -18.35 -18.14
N GLU A 162 -14.43 -18.74 -19.40
CA GLU A 162 -13.42 -19.47 -20.18
C GLU A 162 -12.18 -18.62 -20.43
N LEU A 163 -12.35 -17.32 -20.71
CA LEU A 163 -11.23 -16.40 -20.90
C LEU A 163 -10.44 -16.20 -19.61
N ALA A 164 -11.12 -15.98 -18.47
CA ALA A 164 -10.48 -15.90 -17.15
C ALA A 164 -9.68 -17.17 -16.85
N MET A 165 -10.31 -18.33 -17.05
CA MET A 165 -9.70 -19.64 -16.83
C MET A 165 -8.47 -19.86 -17.71
N LYS A 166 -8.53 -19.44 -18.98
CA LYS A 166 -7.41 -19.52 -19.92
C LYS A 166 -6.23 -18.67 -19.45
N MET A 167 -6.47 -17.41 -19.07
CA MET A 167 -5.43 -16.51 -18.56
C MET A 167 -4.79 -17.04 -17.27
N ILE A 168 -5.61 -17.53 -16.32
CA ILE A 168 -5.09 -18.08 -15.06
C ILE A 168 -4.25 -19.33 -15.29
N ARG A 169 -4.66 -20.24 -16.19
CA ARG A 169 -3.87 -21.43 -16.50
C ARG A 169 -2.55 -21.10 -17.20
N ASP A 170 -2.50 -20.05 -18.02
CA ASP A 170 -1.25 -19.55 -18.62
C ASP A 170 -0.32 -18.96 -17.54
N VAL A 171 -0.88 -18.20 -16.59
CA VAL A 171 -0.14 -17.70 -15.42
C VAL A 171 0.40 -18.87 -14.58
N LEU A 172 -0.43 -19.88 -14.30
CA LEU A 172 -0.02 -21.07 -13.56
C LEU A 172 1.08 -21.85 -14.30
N ALA A 173 0.97 -22.02 -15.62
CA ALA A 173 1.99 -22.69 -16.42
C ALA A 173 3.31 -21.90 -16.46
N THR A 174 3.24 -20.57 -16.48
CA THR A 174 4.41 -19.69 -16.56
C THR A 174 5.12 -19.52 -15.22
N THR A 175 4.37 -19.51 -14.12
CA THR A 175 4.88 -19.09 -12.79
C THR A 175 4.72 -20.12 -11.68
N GLY A 176 3.93 -21.18 -11.88
CA GLY A 176 3.54 -22.12 -10.82
C GLY A 176 2.55 -21.54 -9.82
N ILE A 177 2.05 -20.32 -10.02
CA ILE A 177 1.16 -19.61 -9.10
C ILE A 177 -0.27 -19.62 -9.66
N THR A 178 -1.21 -20.08 -8.84
CA THR A 178 -2.64 -20.05 -9.17
C THR A 178 -3.30 -18.75 -8.69
N ALA A 179 -4.50 -18.47 -9.18
CA ALA A 179 -5.22 -17.23 -8.91
C ALA A 179 -6.70 -17.45 -8.60
N THR A 180 -7.33 -16.40 -8.07
CA THR A 180 -8.79 -16.30 -7.93
C THR A 180 -9.29 -15.19 -8.85
N ALA A 181 -10.38 -15.42 -9.57
CA ALA A 181 -11.02 -14.40 -10.38
C ALA A 181 -12.43 -14.08 -9.89
N GLY A 182 -12.84 -12.84 -10.12
CA GLY A 182 -14.22 -12.42 -10.08
C GLY A 182 -14.62 -11.78 -11.40
N ILE A 183 -15.81 -12.10 -11.87
CA ILE A 183 -16.38 -11.57 -13.10
C ILE A 183 -17.58 -10.73 -12.72
N GLY A 184 -17.74 -9.55 -13.33
CA GLY A 184 -18.94 -8.77 -13.10
C GLY A 184 -19.26 -7.77 -14.21
N THR A 185 -20.48 -7.24 -14.17
CA THR A 185 -20.96 -6.23 -15.12
C THR A 185 -20.31 -4.87 -14.93
N ASN A 186 -19.67 -4.65 -13.77
CA ASN A 186 -18.86 -3.48 -13.43
C ASN A 186 -17.67 -3.89 -12.54
N MET A 187 -16.71 -2.99 -12.34
CA MET A 187 -15.50 -3.26 -11.55
C MET A 187 -15.79 -3.60 -10.08
N TYR A 188 -16.80 -2.97 -9.46
CA TYR A 188 -17.19 -3.27 -8.09
C TYR A 188 -17.66 -4.73 -7.95
N LEU A 189 -18.56 -5.17 -8.84
CA LEU A 189 -19.08 -6.53 -8.81
C LEU A 189 -18.00 -7.57 -9.13
N ALA A 190 -17.10 -7.29 -10.07
CA ALA A 190 -15.94 -8.16 -10.33
C ALA A 190 -15.07 -8.32 -9.07
N LYS A 191 -14.79 -7.21 -8.37
CA LYS A 191 -14.02 -7.23 -7.12
C LYS A 191 -14.72 -8.00 -6.01
N VAL A 192 -16.01 -7.76 -5.81
CA VAL A 192 -16.82 -8.42 -4.77
C VAL A 192 -17.00 -9.92 -5.07
N ALA A 193 -17.22 -10.29 -6.33
CA ALA A 193 -17.30 -11.67 -6.76
C ALA A 193 -15.99 -12.40 -6.41
N MET A 194 -14.85 -11.79 -6.69
CA MET A 194 -13.52 -12.33 -6.38
C MET A 194 -13.29 -12.46 -4.86
N ASP A 195 -13.56 -11.41 -4.08
CA ASP A 195 -13.19 -11.33 -2.67
C ASP A 195 -14.13 -12.10 -1.74
N ILE A 196 -15.41 -12.25 -2.10
CA ILE A 196 -16.42 -12.84 -1.23
C ILE A 196 -16.86 -14.21 -1.74
N VAL A 197 -17.30 -14.27 -3.01
CA VAL A 197 -17.95 -15.47 -3.56
C VAL A 197 -16.91 -16.49 -3.98
N ALA A 198 -15.96 -16.08 -4.82
CA ALA A 198 -14.92 -16.95 -5.35
C ALA A 198 -14.05 -17.54 -4.23
N LYS A 199 -13.70 -16.77 -3.19
CA LYS A 199 -12.90 -17.27 -2.05
C LYS A 199 -13.59 -18.40 -1.25
N LYS A 200 -14.91 -18.56 -1.37
CA LYS A 200 -15.68 -19.66 -0.75
C LYS A 200 -15.97 -20.81 -1.70
N ALA A 201 -15.88 -20.59 -3.01
CA ALA A 201 -16.09 -21.62 -4.01
C ALA A 201 -15.05 -22.76 -3.85
N PRO A 202 -15.44 -24.01 -4.13
CA PRO A 202 -14.48 -25.10 -4.23
C PRO A 202 -13.46 -24.76 -5.32
N ALA A 203 -12.18 -25.01 -5.03
CA ALA A 203 -11.15 -24.86 -6.03
C ALA A 203 -11.24 -26.01 -7.04
N ASP A 204 -10.90 -25.74 -8.29
CA ASP A 204 -10.68 -26.80 -9.27
C ASP A 204 -9.36 -27.55 -8.99
N LYS A 205 -9.03 -28.52 -9.85
CA LYS A 205 -7.80 -29.32 -9.76
C LYS A 205 -6.50 -28.48 -9.78
N ASP A 206 -6.56 -27.28 -10.36
CA ASP A 206 -5.44 -26.36 -10.55
C ASP A 206 -5.44 -25.27 -9.45
N GLY A 207 -6.31 -25.41 -8.44
CA GLY A 207 -6.45 -24.46 -7.33
C GLY A 207 -7.24 -23.20 -7.66
N VAL A 208 -7.78 -23.09 -8.87
CA VAL A 208 -8.44 -21.89 -9.40
C VAL A 208 -9.84 -21.77 -8.82
N ARG A 209 -10.23 -20.52 -8.53
CA ARG A 209 -11.58 -20.18 -8.09
C ARG A 209 -12.09 -19.01 -8.89
N ILE A 210 -13.29 -19.14 -9.47
CA ILE A 210 -13.94 -18.09 -10.25
C ILE A 210 -15.36 -17.94 -9.73
N ALA A 211 -15.82 -16.71 -9.58
CA ALA A 211 -17.23 -16.40 -9.32
C ALA A 211 -17.67 -15.22 -10.16
N GLU A 212 -18.97 -15.10 -10.34
CA GLU A 212 -19.59 -14.13 -11.25
C GLU A 212 -20.73 -13.43 -10.53
N LEU A 213 -20.84 -12.12 -10.69
CA LEU A 213 -21.93 -11.33 -10.14
C LEU A 213 -22.41 -10.29 -11.15
N ASP A 214 -23.73 -10.19 -11.28
CA ASP A 214 -24.45 -9.05 -11.80
C ASP A 214 -25.19 -8.33 -10.65
N GLU A 215 -25.87 -7.22 -10.94
CA GLU A 215 -26.56 -6.41 -9.94
C GLU A 215 -27.62 -7.23 -9.19
N MET A 216 -28.30 -8.16 -9.86
CA MET A 216 -29.41 -8.91 -9.28
C MET A 216 -28.94 -10.10 -8.43
N SER A 217 -27.97 -10.87 -8.90
CA SER A 217 -27.29 -11.92 -8.13
C SER A 217 -26.60 -11.32 -6.90
N TYR A 218 -25.91 -10.18 -7.03
CA TYR A 218 -25.33 -9.46 -5.90
C TYR A 218 -26.37 -9.16 -4.81
N ARG A 219 -27.51 -8.56 -5.17
CA ARG A 219 -28.58 -8.22 -4.21
C ARG A 219 -29.18 -9.47 -3.55
N ARG A 220 -29.40 -10.53 -4.32
CA ARG A 220 -29.97 -11.79 -3.79
C ARG A 220 -29.01 -12.52 -2.86
N GLU A 221 -27.73 -12.55 -3.19
CA GLU A 221 -26.75 -13.38 -2.49
C GLU A 221 -26.03 -12.66 -1.35
N LEU A 222 -25.83 -11.34 -1.47
CA LEU A 222 -24.89 -10.60 -0.61
C LEU A 222 -25.51 -9.47 0.21
N TRP A 223 -26.79 -9.11 0.03
CA TRP A 223 -27.39 -8.05 0.84
C TRP A 223 -27.39 -8.32 2.34
N ASP A 224 -27.56 -9.56 2.76
CA ASP A 224 -27.53 -9.94 4.18
C ASP A 224 -26.13 -10.41 4.66
N TYR A 225 -25.11 -10.27 3.80
CA TYR A 225 -23.78 -10.77 4.09
C TYR A 225 -23.08 -9.98 5.20
N GLN A 226 -22.42 -10.70 6.10
CA GLN A 226 -21.64 -10.14 7.21
C GLN A 226 -20.25 -10.78 7.32
N PRO A 227 -19.25 -10.03 7.82
CA PRO A 227 -19.34 -8.61 8.21
C PRO A 227 -19.28 -7.67 6.99
N ILE A 228 -19.91 -6.48 7.07
CA ILE A 228 -19.91 -5.48 5.98
C ILE A 228 -18.50 -5.02 5.59
N THR A 229 -17.51 -5.16 6.49
CA THR A 229 -16.10 -4.86 6.22
C THR A 229 -15.44 -5.77 5.18
N LYS A 230 -16.13 -6.81 4.71
CA LYS A 230 -15.69 -7.64 3.58
C LYS A 230 -15.97 -7.01 2.22
N PHE A 231 -16.89 -6.06 2.13
CA PHE A 231 -17.15 -5.38 0.88
C PHE A 231 -16.05 -4.35 0.60
N TRP A 232 -15.70 -4.27 -0.68
CA TRP A 232 -14.71 -3.31 -1.13
C TRP A 232 -15.14 -1.88 -0.74
N ARG A 233 -14.15 -1.06 -0.36
CA ARG A 233 -14.31 0.32 0.15
C ARG A 233 -14.99 0.48 1.52
N VAL A 234 -15.49 -0.57 2.17
CA VAL A 234 -16.04 -0.49 3.53
C VAL A 234 -14.99 -0.87 4.58
N GLY A 235 -14.27 0.13 5.10
CA GLY A 235 -13.30 -0.05 6.17
C GLY A 235 -13.93 -0.08 7.58
N ARG A 236 -13.12 -0.45 8.59
CA ARG A 236 -13.53 -0.50 10.00
C ARG A 236 -14.22 0.78 10.48
N GLY A 237 -13.64 1.94 10.17
CA GLY A 237 -14.22 3.23 10.59
C GLY A 237 -15.57 3.55 9.95
N ILE A 238 -15.80 3.13 8.70
CA ILE A 238 -17.12 3.27 8.04
C ILE A 238 -18.11 2.31 8.70
N ALA A 239 -17.73 1.05 8.89
CA ALA A 239 -18.57 0.05 9.53
C ALA A 239 -18.96 0.45 10.97
N GLU A 240 -18.02 0.98 11.76
CA GLU A 240 -18.30 1.47 13.12
C GLU A 240 -19.28 2.65 13.11
N LYS A 241 -19.12 3.61 12.19
CA LYS A 241 -20.07 4.73 12.02
C LYS A 241 -21.46 4.25 11.61
N LEU A 242 -21.55 3.30 10.67
CA LEU A 242 -22.82 2.71 10.21
C LEU A 242 -23.52 1.90 11.32
N ALA A 243 -22.74 1.16 12.13
CA ALA A 243 -23.24 0.31 13.19
C ALA A 243 -24.01 1.09 14.27
N VAL A 244 -23.63 2.35 14.55
CA VAL A 244 -24.37 3.24 15.46
C VAL A 244 -25.83 3.43 15.04
N TYR A 245 -26.10 3.33 13.74
CA TYR A 245 -27.44 3.45 13.15
C TYR A 245 -28.06 2.09 12.81
N GLY A 246 -27.50 0.99 13.32
CA GLY A 246 -27.99 -0.37 13.08
C GLY A 246 -27.72 -0.92 11.67
N ILE A 247 -26.84 -0.28 10.90
CA ILE A 247 -26.48 -0.67 9.54
C ILE A 247 -25.22 -1.54 9.59
N ASP A 248 -25.38 -2.85 9.44
CA ASP A 248 -24.32 -3.86 9.52
C ASP A 248 -24.20 -4.72 8.24
N THR A 249 -25.00 -4.42 7.22
CA THR A 249 -25.09 -5.14 5.94
C THR A 249 -25.36 -4.20 4.77
N MET A 250 -25.04 -4.63 3.55
CA MET A 250 -25.30 -3.84 2.33
C MET A 250 -26.80 -3.66 2.07
N GLY A 251 -27.63 -4.65 2.39
CA GLY A 251 -29.08 -4.54 2.25
C GLY A 251 -29.69 -3.49 3.19
N LYS A 252 -29.20 -3.39 4.43
CA LYS A 252 -29.61 -2.31 5.35
C LYS A 252 -29.12 -0.94 4.88
N LEU A 253 -27.92 -0.86 4.31
CA LEU A 253 -27.39 0.38 3.73
C LEU A 253 -28.23 0.84 2.54
N ALA A 254 -28.57 -0.06 1.61
CA ALA A 254 -29.47 0.20 0.50
C ALA A 254 -30.87 0.62 0.97
N ARG A 255 -31.40 -0.02 2.03
CA ARG A 255 -32.67 0.41 2.63
C ARG A 255 -32.58 1.81 3.23
N MET A 256 -31.48 2.13 3.91
CA MET A 256 -31.24 3.46 4.49
C MET A 256 -31.16 4.52 3.40
N SER A 257 -30.56 4.22 2.23
CA SER A 257 -30.50 5.17 1.12
C SER A 257 -31.90 5.54 0.61
N VAL A 258 -32.87 4.63 0.66
CA VAL A 258 -34.26 4.92 0.27
C VAL A 258 -35.02 5.65 1.37
N GLN A 259 -34.79 5.30 2.64
CA GLN A 259 -35.55 5.84 3.76
C GLN A 259 -35.06 7.20 4.25
N ASN A 260 -33.74 7.42 4.26
CA ASN A 260 -33.11 8.63 4.78
C ASN A 260 -31.69 8.80 4.20
N GLU A 261 -31.61 9.01 2.89
CA GLU A 261 -30.36 9.30 2.19
C GLU A 261 -29.56 10.44 2.85
N GLY A 262 -30.25 11.50 3.30
CA GLY A 262 -29.63 12.65 3.94
C GLY A 262 -28.85 12.32 5.22
N LEU A 263 -29.14 11.21 5.90
CA LEU A 263 -28.30 10.71 6.99
C LEU A 263 -26.92 10.27 6.47
N LEU A 264 -26.87 9.51 5.36
CA LEU A 264 -25.62 9.00 4.81
C LEU A 264 -24.71 10.13 4.34
N TYR A 265 -25.25 11.14 3.66
CA TYR A 265 -24.50 12.33 3.26
C TYR A 265 -24.01 13.16 4.46
N ARG A 266 -24.78 13.25 5.55
CA ARG A 266 -24.29 13.90 6.79
C ARG A 266 -23.12 13.13 7.43
N LEU A 267 -23.09 11.81 7.33
CA LEU A 267 -22.05 10.97 7.93
C LEU A 267 -20.76 10.90 7.11
N PHE A 268 -20.88 10.88 5.78
CA PHE A 268 -19.79 10.56 4.85
C PHE A 268 -19.52 11.64 3.79
N GLY A 269 -20.32 12.70 3.75
CA GLY A 269 -20.23 13.72 2.70
C GLY A 269 -20.49 13.13 1.33
N VAL A 270 -19.77 13.62 0.32
CA VAL A 270 -19.84 13.13 -1.07
C VAL A 270 -19.52 11.64 -1.22
N ASN A 271 -18.78 11.04 -0.29
CA ASN A 271 -18.49 9.61 -0.32
C ASN A 271 -19.71 8.73 -0.02
N ALA A 272 -20.82 9.32 0.46
CA ALA A 272 -22.07 8.61 0.66
C ALA A 272 -22.61 8.03 -0.66
N GLU A 273 -22.50 8.77 -1.76
CA GLU A 273 -22.95 8.33 -3.09
C GLU A 273 -22.33 6.98 -3.47
N LEU A 274 -21.01 6.87 -3.31
CA LEU A 274 -20.27 5.64 -3.60
C LEU A 274 -20.73 4.47 -2.73
N LEU A 275 -21.01 4.72 -1.44
CA LEU A 275 -21.52 3.68 -0.54
C LEU A 275 -22.94 3.25 -0.92
N ILE A 276 -23.77 4.18 -1.36
CA ILE A 276 -25.14 3.93 -1.83
C ILE A 276 -25.10 3.10 -3.11
N ASP A 277 -24.35 3.54 -4.12
CA ASP A 277 -24.21 2.84 -5.39
C ASP A 277 -23.71 1.41 -5.18
N HIS A 278 -22.67 1.24 -4.38
CA HIS A 278 -22.12 -0.08 -4.05
C HIS A 278 -23.12 -0.95 -3.29
N ALA A 279 -23.97 -0.37 -2.43
CA ALA A 279 -25.06 -1.11 -1.77
C ALA A 279 -26.09 -1.65 -2.77
N TRP A 280 -26.27 -0.98 -3.91
CA TRP A 280 -27.12 -1.42 -5.02
C TRP A 280 -26.41 -2.27 -6.08
N GLY A 281 -25.08 -2.47 -5.95
CA GLY A 281 -24.26 -3.20 -6.90
C GLY A 281 -23.86 -2.37 -8.13
N TRP A 282 -24.02 -1.05 -8.07
CA TRP A 282 -23.71 -0.13 -9.15
C TRP A 282 -22.30 0.45 -9.01
N GLU A 283 -21.61 0.58 -10.13
CA GLU A 283 -20.33 1.28 -10.24
C GLU A 283 -20.23 1.87 -11.66
N PRO A 284 -20.46 3.17 -11.83
CA PRO A 284 -20.45 3.80 -13.15
C PRO A 284 -19.03 4.01 -13.69
N CYS A 285 -17.98 3.96 -12.86
CA CYS A 285 -16.61 4.13 -13.31
C CYS A 285 -16.23 3.03 -14.31
N THR A 286 -15.70 3.45 -15.46
CA THR A 286 -15.25 2.55 -16.54
C THR A 286 -13.73 2.48 -16.58
N MET A 287 -13.19 1.48 -17.28
CA MET A 287 -11.74 1.40 -17.52
C MET A 287 -11.22 2.66 -18.25
N GLU A 288 -11.97 3.15 -19.23
CA GLU A 288 -11.69 4.42 -19.90
C GLU A 288 -11.61 5.59 -18.90
N SER A 289 -12.58 5.69 -17.98
CA SER A 289 -12.58 6.71 -16.92
C SER A 289 -11.35 6.62 -16.02
N VAL A 290 -10.95 5.40 -15.63
CA VAL A 290 -9.73 5.16 -14.83
C VAL A 290 -8.48 5.64 -15.58
N LYS A 291 -8.39 5.38 -16.88
CA LYS A 291 -7.23 5.78 -17.70
C LYS A 291 -7.22 7.27 -18.02
N ALA A 292 -8.40 7.88 -18.16
CA ALA A 292 -8.58 9.30 -18.42
C ALA A 292 -8.39 10.17 -17.17
N TYR A 293 -8.60 9.62 -15.96
CA TYR A 293 -8.51 10.37 -14.72
C TYR A 293 -7.16 11.08 -14.56
N ARG A 294 -7.21 12.38 -14.29
CA ARG A 294 -6.04 13.19 -13.92
C ARG A 294 -6.36 13.88 -12.61
N PRO A 295 -5.56 13.66 -11.55
CA PRO A 295 -5.78 14.33 -10.28
C PRO A 295 -5.52 15.84 -10.43
N GLU A 296 -6.30 16.65 -9.72
CA GLU A 296 -6.13 18.10 -9.67
C GLU A 296 -4.76 18.48 -9.07
N THR A 297 -4.34 17.75 -8.05
CA THR A 297 -3.05 17.93 -7.38
C THR A 297 -2.34 16.59 -7.19
N ASN A 298 -1.02 16.60 -7.33
CA ASN A 298 -0.17 15.46 -7.05
C ASN A 298 0.68 15.73 -5.81
N SER A 299 1.05 14.68 -5.10
CA SER A 299 2.00 14.75 -3.99
C SER A 299 2.97 13.58 -4.04
N PHE A 300 4.15 13.77 -3.45
CA PHE A 300 5.06 12.67 -3.12
C PHE A 300 5.25 12.64 -1.62
N SER A 301 5.10 11.47 -1.03
CA SER A 301 5.31 11.27 0.41
C SER A 301 6.38 10.23 0.64
N SER A 302 7.19 10.47 1.66
CA SER A 302 8.15 9.53 2.20
C SER A 302 7.86 9.35 3.67
N GLY A 303 7.48 8.13 4.04
CA GLY A 303 7.19 7.75 5.41
C GLY A 303 8.18 6.72 5.93
N GLN A 304 8.54 6.84 7.21
CA GLN A 304 9.35 5.86 7.91
C GLN A 304 8.89 5.64 9.34
N VAL A 305 8.89 4.37 9.76
CA VAL A 305 8.80 3.97 11.15
C VAL A 305 10.20 3.60 11.60
N LEU A 306 10.68 4.25 12.64
CA LEU A 306 12.02 4.06 13.17
C LEU A 306 12.09 2.72 13.93
N GLN A 307 13.27 2.09 13.93
CA GLN A 307 13.47 0.79 14.59
C GLN A 307 13.32 0.90 16.11
N GLU A 308 13.79 2.01 16.66
CA GLU A 308 13.73 2.39 18.07
C GLU A 308 13.22 3.84 18.22
N PRO A 309 12.82 4.27 19.44
CA PRO A 309 12.47 5.66 19.70
C PRO A 309 13.67 6.59 19.53
N TYR A 310 13.58 7.58 18.65
CA TYR A 310 14.65 8.55 18.41
C TYR A 310 14.47 9.81 19.25
N THR A 311 15.58 10.41 19.66
CA THR A 311 15.57 11.77 20.20
C THR A 311 15.34 12.80 19.09
N PHE A 312 15.01 14.03 19.47
CA PHE A 312 14.87 15.16 18.56
C PHE A 312 16.07 15.30 17.61
N LYS A 313 17.30 15.23 18.14
CA LYS A 313 18.54 15.37 17.34
C LYS A 313 18.68 14.26 16.29
N LYS A 314 18.50 12.99 16.69
CA LYS A 314 18.56 11.84 15.76
C LYS A 314 17.49 11.96 14.69
N ALA A 315 16.26 12.27 15.07
CA ALA A 315 15.14 12.41 14.13
C ALA A 315 15.35 13.55 13.12
N ARG A 316 15.97 14.67 13.55
CA ARG A 316 16.33 15.79 12.69
C ARG A 316 17.30 15.38 11.59
N VAL A 317 18.31 14.56 11.91
CA VAL A 317 19.22 13.97 10.89
C VAL A 317 18.41 13.22 9.83
N VAL A 318 17.47 12.37 10.26
CA VAL A 318 16.69 11.59 9.30
C VAL A 318 15.74 12.46 8.46
N ILE A 319 15.18 13.53 9.01
CA ILE A 319 14.40 14.49 8.22
C ILE A 319 15.24 15.14 7.14
N GLN A 320 16.48 15.51 7.45
CA GLN A 320 17.39 16.08 6.45
C GLN A 320 17.75 15.05 5.35
N GLU A 321 17.95 13.78 5.70
CA GLU A 321 18.14 12.70 4.72
C GLU A 321 16.90 12.49 3.84
N MET A 322 15.71 12.50 4.44
CA MET A 322 14.44 12.38 3.72
C MET A 322 14.24 13.55 2.75
N ALA A 323 14.50 14.78 3.21
CA ALA A 323 14.38 15.99 2.40
C ALA A 323 15.34 15.99 1.20
N GLU A 324 16.60 15.56 1.41
CA GLU A 324 17.55 15.40 0.31
C GLU A 324 17.08 14.34 -0.71
N GLY A 325 16.65 13.17 -0.23
CA GLY A 325 16.14 12.10 -1.07
C GLY A 325 14.93 12.55 -1.91
N MET A 326 13.99 13.27 -1.28
CA MET A 326 12.81 13.81 -1.96
C MET A 326 13.19 14.85 -3.02
N ALA A 327 14.15 15.73 -2.74
CA ALA A 327 14.63 16.70 -3.72
C ALA A 327 15.26 15.99 -4.95
N LEU A 328 16.08 14.97 -4.73
CA LEU A 328 16.66 14.17 -5.82
C LEU A 328 15.58 13.43 -6.63
N ASP A 329 14.55 12.90 -5.97
CA ASP A 329 13.43 12.25 -6.63
C ASP A 329 12.63 13.24 -7.51
N LEU A 330 12.37 14.46 -7.00
CA LEU A 330 11.73 15.53 -7.77
C LEU A 330 12.53 15.89 -9.03
N VAL A 331 13.86 16.09 -8.90
CA VAL A 331 14.74 16.36 -10.04
C VAL A 331 14.72 15.20 -11.04
N SER A 332 14.79 13.95 -10.57
CA SER A 332 14.77 12.78 -11.46
C SER A 332 13.51 12.68 -12.31
N LYS A 333 12.38 13.16 -11.78
CA LYS A 333 11.06 13.15 -12.44
C LYS A 333 10.74 14.46 -13.16
N ARG A 334 11.62 15.47 -13.10
CA ARG A 334 11.40 16.83 -13.61
C ARG A 334 10.15 17.49 -13.01
N LEU A 335 10.04 17.41 -11.70
CA LEU A 335 8.94 17.95 -10.93
C LEU A 335 9.44 18.96 -9.90
N MET A 336 8.58 19.88 -9.49
CA MET A 336 8.82 20.91 -8.49
C MET A 336 7.65 20.95 -7.50
N THR A 337 7.92 21.42 -6.29
CA THR A 337 6.95 21.51 -5.20
C THR A 337 6.97 22.91 -4.59
N ASP A 338 5.82 23.44 -4.19
CA ASP A 338 5.74 24.69 -3.43
C ASP A 338 5.41 24.48 -1.96
N GLN A 339 5.08 23.25 -1.55
CA GLN A 339 4.67 22.97 -0.17
C GLN A 339 5.31 21.70 0.38
N LEU A 340 5.80 21.77 1.62
CA LEU A 340 6.18 20.63 2.44
C LEU A 340 5.18 20.44 3.57
N VAL A 341 4.86 19.19 3.87
CA VAL A 341 4.05 18.79 5.02
C VAL A 341 4.82 17.75 5.82
N LEU A 342 4.98 18.01 7.11
CA LEU A 342 5.63 17.12 8.06
C LEU A 342 4.59 16.57 9.03
N THR A 343 4.59 15.27 9.24
CA THR A 343 3.84 14.63 10.32
C THR A 343 4.76 13.72 11.13
N VAL A 344 4.81 13.97 12.44
CA VAL A 344 5.66 13.23 13.39
C VAL A 344 4.79 12.47 14.38
N GLY A 345 4.98 11.15 14.43
CA GLY A 345 4.36 10.29 15.43
C GLY A 345 5.34 10.02 16.57
N TYR A 346 4.95 10.39 17.79
CA TYR A 346 5.73 10.15 18.99
C TYR A 346 5.62 8.70 19.48
N ASP A 347 6.60 8.27 20.26
CA ASP A 347 6.63 6.93 20.86
C ASP A 347 5.77 6.85 22.13
N ALA A 348 5.28 5.65 22.44
CA ALA A 348 4.54 5.40 23.68
C ALA A 348 5.45 5.51 24.92
N GLU A 349 6.75 5.28 24.75
CA GLU A 349 7.73 5.38 25.83
C GLU A 349 7.80 6.77 26.45
N CYS A 350 7.37 7.82 25.73
CA CYS A 350 7.22 9.18 26.27
C CYS A 350 6.30 9.25 27.50
N LEU A 351 5.30 8.35 27.57
CA LEU A 351 4.32 8.31 28.66
C LEU A 351 4.67 7.27 29.73
N THR A 352 5.67 6.43 29.50
CA THR A 352 6.12 5.43 30.49
C THR A 352 7.39 5.86 31.21
N ARG A 353 8.26 6.66 30.58
CA ARG A 353 9.49 7.18 31.18
C ARG A 353 9.18 8.39 32.08
N PRO A 354 9.44 8.34 33.40
CA PRO A 354 9.10 9.43 34.33
C PRO A 354 9.69 10.78 33.91
N GLU A 355 10.96 10.77 33.50
CA GLU A 355 11.74 11.96 33.10
C GLU A 355 11.11 12.77 31.95
N ILE A 356 10.42 12.10 31.04
CA ILE A 356 9.77 12.70 29.87
C ILE A 356 8.31 13.04 30.21
N ARG A 357 7.63 12.10 30.89
CA ARG A 357 6.23 12.23 31.26
C ARG A 357 5.97 13.44 32.14
N GLU A 358 6.86 13.74 33.08
CA GLU A 358 6.75 14.90 33.98
C GLU A 358 6.78 16.23 33.22
N LYS A 359 7.48 16.29 32.08
CA LYS A 359 7.60 17.49 31.25
C LYS A 359 6.46 17.63 30.23
N TYR A 360 5.74 16.55 29.94
CA TYR A 360 4.72 16.55 28.91
C TYR A 360 3.31 16.74 29.48
N HIS A 361 2.71 17.89 29.17
CA HIS A 361 1.34 18.25 29.56
C HIS A 361 0.39 18.39 28.35
N GLY A 362 0.78 17.85 27.20
CA GLY A 362 0.00 17.92 25.97
C GLY A 362 -1.09 16.86 25.84
N GLU A 363 -1.80 16.90 24.72
CA GLU A 363 -2.90 15.98 24.41
C GLU A 363 -2.41 14.54 24.16
N ILE A 364 -3.12 13.55 24.72
CA ILE A 364 -2.81 12.13 24.55
C ILE A 364 -3.86 11.49 23.65
N THR A 365 -3.41 10.68 22.70
CA THR A 365 -4.27 9.94 21.76
C THR A 365 -3.97 8.44 21.83
N ALA A 366 -4.93 7.62 21.43
CA ALA A 366 -4.72 6.18 21.30
C ALA A 366 -4.20 5.83 19.90
N ASN A 367 -3.14 5.03 19.82
CA ASN A 367 -2.66 4.52 18.54
C ASN A 367 -3.53 3.35 18.03
N TYR A 368 -3.19 2.81 16.86
CA TYR A 368 -3.93 1.69 16.24
C TYR A 368 -4.05 0.45 17.16
N TYR A 369 -3.08 0.24 18.06
CA TYR A 369 -3.06 -0.85 19.03
C TYR A 369 -3.74 -0.50 20.37
N GLY A 370 -4.42 0.64 20.45
CA GLY A 370 -5.07 1.13 21.67
C GLY A 370 -4.11 1.62 22.74
N LYS A 371 -2.81 1.79 22.44
CA LYS A 371 -1.85 2.35 23.40
C LYS A 371 -1.90 3.87 23.38
N ASN A 372 -1.87 4.46 24.57
CA ASN A 372 -1.74 5.90 24.75
C ASN A 372 -0.38 6.37 24.24
N VAL A 373 -0.40 7.41 23.40
CA VAL A 373 0.76 8.09 22.84
C VAL A 373 0.51 9.61 22.83
N PRO A 374 1.54 10.45 22.91
CA PRO A 374 1.40 11.88 22.66
C PRO A 374 0.75 12.14 21.29
N LYS A 375 -0.10 13.17 21.20
CA LYS A 375 -0.68 13.59 19.92
C LYS A 375 0.41 13.92 18.90
N HIS A 376 0.19 13.51 17.65
CA HIS A 376 1.14 13.73 16.56
C HIS A 376 1.41 15.22 16.36
N ALA A 377 2.66 15.56 16.04
CA ALA A 377 2.96 16.88 15.52
C ALA A 377 2.70 16.91 14.01
N HIS A 378 2.17 18.03 13.53
CA HIS A 378 1.86 18.26 12.13
C HIS A 378 2.17 19.71 11.80
N GLY A 379 2.79 19.95 10.64
CA GLY A 379 3.10 21.28 10.19
C GLY A 379 3.19 21.34 8.66
N THR A 380 3.03 22.55 8.15
CA THR A 380 3.15 22.87 6.71
C THR A 380 4.14 24.00 6.52
N PHE A 381 4.99 23.89 5.51
CA PHE A 381 5.91 24.93 5.06
C PHE A 381 5.62 25.23 3.59
N ASN A 382 5.47 26.51 3.23
CA ASN A 382 5.24 26.92 1.84
C ASN A 382 6.46 27.70 1.34
N PHE A 383 6.94 27.33 0.16
CA PHE A 383 7.93 28.08 -0.59
C PHE A 383 7.25 29.22 -1.35
N GLU A 384 7.97 30.32 -1.54
CA GLU A 384 7.48 31.43 -2.37
C GLU A 384 7.32 31.03 -3.85
N LYS A 385 8.15 30.10 -4.32
CA LYS A 385 8.14 29.57 -5.68
C LYS A 385 8.32 28.05 -5.67
N PRO A 386 7.70 27.33 -6.61
CA PRO A 386 7.95 25.90 -6.78
C PRO A 386 9.45 25.62 -6.97
N THR A 387 9.98 24.64 -6.23
CA THR A 387 11.40 24.32 -6.23
C THR A 387 11.65 22.81 -6.23
N SER A 388 12.84 22.42 -6.71
CA SER A 388 13.43 21.08 -6.61
C SER A 388 14.86 21.12 -6.03
N SER A 389 15.28 22.30 -5.54
CA SER A 389 16.59 22.51 -4.91
C SER A 389 16.70 21.71 -3.62
N SER A 390 17.75 20.88 -3.52
CA SER A 390 18.05 20.14 -2.29
C SER A 390 18.29 21.10 -1.13
N ARG A 391 18.99 22.21 -1.36
CA ARG A 391 19.27 23.21 -0.32
C ARG A 391 17.97 23.78 0.25
N LEU A 392 17.09 24.32 -0.60
CA LEU A 392 15.83 24.95 -0.16
C LEU A 392 14.90 23.95 0.51
N ILE A 393 14.78 22.73 -0.04
CA ILE A 393 13.93 21.68 0.54
C ILE A 393 14.45 21.22 1.90
N MET A 394 15.77 21.05 2.04
CA MET A 394 16.38 20.68 3.33
C MET A 394 16.28 21.79 4.38
N GLU A 395 16.44 23.06 3.99
CA GLU A 395 16.25 24.23 4.86
C GLU A 395 14.80 24.27 5.35
N GLY A 396 13.82 24.24 4.42
CA GLY A 396 12.40 24.26 4.76
C GLY A 396 11.96 23.07 5.62
N ALA A 397 12.47 21.85 5.34
CA ALA A 397 12.19 20.67 6.16
C ALA A 397 12.80 20.78 7.57
N SER A 398 13.99 21.39 7.70
CA SER A 398 14.65 21.61 8.98
C SER A 398 13.89 22.62 9.83
N GLU A 399 13.50 23.75 9.24
CA GLU A 399 12.71 24.79 9.92
C GLU A 399 11.34 24.26 10.35
N LEU A 400 10.69 23.49 9.46
CA LEU A 400 9.41 22.87 9.73
C LEU A 400 9.49 21.90 10.93
N PHE A 401 10.55 21.09 10.99
CA PHE A 401 10.81 20.18 12.10
C PHE A 401 11.11 20.95 13.39
N ASP A 402 12.02 21.92 13.34
CA ASP A 402 12.47 22.68 14.50
C ASP A 402 11.33 23.49 15.13
N SER A 403 10.36 23.94 14.32
CA SER A 403 9.23 24.76 14.80
C SER A 403 8.04 23.95 15.35
N HIS A 404 7.85 22.70 14.93
CA HIS A 404 6.63 21.93 15.25
C HIS A 404 6.86 20.70 16.13
N VAL A 405 8.10 20.22 16.22
CA VAL A 405 8.41 18.98 16.95
C VAL A 405 8.89 19.32 18.35
N ASN A 406 8.34 18.63 19.36
CA ASN A 406 8.74 18.84 20.74
C ASN A 406 10.12 18.20 21.01
N PRO A 407 11.14 18.97 21.46
CA PRO A 407 12.48 18.46 21.71
C PRO A 407 12.60 17.42 22.84
N ASP A 408 11.68 17.43 23.80
CA ASP A 408 11.69 16.51 24.95
C ASP A 408 11.07 15.14 24.63
N LEU A 409 10.35 15.01 23.52
CA LEU A 409 9.64 13.78 23.17
C LEU A 409 10.47 12.85 22.29
N LEU A 410 10.27 11.55 22.49
CA LEU A 410 10.81 10.50 21.63
C LEU A 410 9.91 10.28 20.42
N ILE A 411 10.55 10.07 19.26
CA ILE A 411 9.90 10.00 17.95
C ILE A 411 9.96 8.57 17.44
N ARG A 412 8.83 8.07 16.93
CA ARG A 412 8.71 6.71 16.38
C ARG A 412 8.44 6.69 14.88
N ARG A 413 7.83 7.75 14.33
CA ARG A 413 7.42 7.81 12.93
C ARG A 413 7.64 9.22 12.38
N LEU A 414 8.17 9.28 11.16
CA LEU A 414 8.35 10.51 10.40
C LEU A 414 7.68 10.35 9.04
N ASN A 415 6.91 11.34 8.61
CA ASN A 415 6.35 11.40 7.28
C ASN A 415 6.57 12.81 6.71
N LEU A 416 7.28 12.90 5.60
CA LEU A 416 7.54 14.14 4.88
C LEU A 416 6.88 14.04 3.50
N THR A 417 6.08 15.04 3.17
CA THR A 417 5.31 15.07 1.92
C THR A 417 5.58 16.38 1.18
N THR A 418 5.84 16.29 -0.11
CA THR A 418 5.86 17.42 -1.04
C THR A 418 4.49 17.48 -1.72
N ASN A 419 3.76 18.56 -1.49
CA ASN A 419 2.40 18.79 -2.02
C ASN A 419 2.43 19.74 -3.23
N HIS A 420 1.32 19.77 -3.98
CA HIS A 420 1.18 20.58 -5.20
C HIS A 420 2.33 20.36 -6.19
N VAL A 421 2.66 19.09 -6.40
CA VAL A 421 3.79 18.76 -7.25
C VAL A 421 3.40 18.99 -8.71
N VAL A 422 4.16 19.86 -9.36
CA VAL A 422 3.93 20.33 -10.73
C VAL A 422 5.14 20.03 -11.61
N SER A 423 4.92 19.96 -12.92
CA SER A 423 6.03 19.77 -13.86
C SER A 423 6.89 21.04 -13.96
N GLU A 424 8.19 20.87 -14.14
CA GLU A 424 9.09 22.01 -14.37
C GLU A 424 8.66 22.84 -15.58
N ALA A 425 8.24 22.17 -16.67
CA ALA A 425 7.77 22.82 -17.88
C ALA A 425 6.56 23.74 -17.63
N SER A 426 5.61 23.33 -16.79
CA SER A 426 4.46 24.17 -16.41
C SER A 426 4.88 25.39 -15.58
N VAL A 427 5.86 25.24 -14.68
CA VAL A 427 6.37 26.35 -13.87
C VAL A 427 7.07 27.40 -14.74
N PHE A 428 7.92 26.96 -15.68
CA PHE A 428 8.60 27.87 -16.60
C PHE A 428 7.62 28.61 -17.54
N ALA A 429 6.52 27.97 -17.94
CA ALA A 429 5.47 28.62 -18.72
C ALA A 429 4.76 29.72 -17.92
N GLN A 430 4.50 29.48 -16.63
CA GLN A 430 3.86 30.45 -15.73
C GLN A 430 4.80 31.60 -15.30
N ALA A 431 6.11 31.33 -15.20
CA ALA A 431 7.10 32.35 -14.85
C ALA A 431 7.19 33.49 -15.87
N ASN A 432 6.75 33.25 -17.11
CA ASN A 432 6.65 34.25 -18.18
C ASN A 432 5.37 35.10 -18.12
N ALA A 433 4.55 34.98 -17.06
CA ALA A 433 3.39 35.83 -16.86
C ALA A 433 3.83 37.29 -16.59
N PRO A 434 3.13 38.28 -17.18
CA PRO A 434 3.47 39.69 -16.99
C PRO A 434 3.32 40.08 -15.51
N GLN A 435 4.37 40.70 -14.96
CA GLN A 435 4.37 41.23 -13.60
C GLN A 435 4.10 42.74 -13.65
N GLN A 436 3.26 43.24 -12.74
CA GLN A 436 3.05 44.68 -12.58
C GLN A 436 4.25 45.27 -11.81
N LEU A 437 4.89 46.27 -12.41
CA LEU A 437 6.00 46.99 -11.78
C LEU A 437 5.44 48.09 -10.86
N ASP A 438 5.91 48.12 -9.62
CA ASP A 438 5.83 49.24 -8.69
C ASP A 438 6.94 50.28 -8.94
N LEU A 439 6.63 51.57 -8.77
CA LEU A 439 7.53 52.70 -9.07
C LEU A 439 8.67 52.85 -8.05
N PHE A 440 8.53 52.31 -6.84
CA PHE A 440 9.49 52.50 -5.74
C PHE A 440 10.45 51.32 -5.57
N THR A 441 10.37 50.31 -6.43
CA THR A 441 11.25 49.13 -6.40
C THR A 441 12.48 49.35 -7.27
N ASP A 442 13.67 49.14 -6.71
CA ASP A 442 14.93 49.12 -7.47
C ASP A 442 15.04 47.81 -8.28
N TYR A 443 14.58 47.86 -9.53
CA TYR A 443 14.58 46.70 -10.41
C TYR A 443 15.97 46.24 -10.83
N GLU A 444 16.95 47.13 -10.93
CA GLU A 444 18.32 46.74 -11.29
C GLU A 444 18.96 45.90 -10.19
N ALA A 445 18.79 46.32 -8.93
CA ALA A 445 19.23 45.54 -7.77
C ALA A 445 18.48 44.19 -7.68
N LEU A 446 17.16 44.19 -7.90
CA LEU A 446 16.32 42.99 -7.86
C LEU A 446 16.67 42.00 -8.98
N GLU A 447 16.91 42.48 -10.21
CA GLU A 447 17.34 41.66 -11.33
C GLU A 447 18.70 41.03 -11.08
N LYS A 448 19.65 41.80 -10.56
CA LYS A 448 20.97 41.28 -10.21
C LYS A 448 20.86 40.18 -9.14
N GLN A 449 20.03 40.39 -8.12
CA GLN A 449 19.77 39.38 -7.08
C GLN A 449 19.14 38.12 -7.67
N ARG A 450 18.14 38.26 -8.56
CA ARG A 450 17.50 37.14 -9.26
C ARG A 450 18.48 36.37 -10.15
N GLN A 451 19.36 37.05 -10.87
CA GLN A 451 20.38 36.42 -11.71
C GLN A 451 21.41 35.64 -10.87
N GLU A 452 21.88 36.22 -9.76
CA GLU A 452 22.79 35.54 -8.84
C GLU A 452 22.15 34.31 -8.20
N GLU A 453 20.88 34.40 -7.81
CA GLU A 453 20.11 33.28 -7.27
C GLU A 453 19.90 32.18 -8.32
N GLN A 454 19.49 32.55 -9.54
CA GLN A 454 19.31 31.61 -10.65
C GLN A 454 20.62 30.89 -10.99
N ALA A 455 21.75 31.60 -11.04
CA ALA A 455 23.04 30.99 -11.30
C ALA A 455 23.45 29.96 -10.21
N LYS A 456 23.10 30.23 -8.95
CA LYS A 456 23.32 29.27 -7.84
C LYS A 456 22.43 28.04 -8.00
N LEU A 457 21.16 28.21 -8.34
CA LEU A 457 20.21 27.12 -8.58
C LEU A 457 20.63 26.27 -9.78
N ASP A 458 21.08 26.87 -10.87
CA ASP A 458 21.55 26.15 -12.07
C ASP A 458 22.84 25.35 -11.79
N LYS A 459 23.71 25.88 -10.92
CA LYS A 459 24.90 25.15 -10.46
C LYS A 459 24.50 23.96 -9.59
N GLU A 460 23.57 24.16 -8.66
CA GLU A 460 23.05 23.09 -7.80
C GLU A 460 22.38 21.98 -8.61
N ARG A 461 21.53 22.36 -9.57
CA ARG A 461 20.85 21.43 -10.47
C ARG A 461 21.84 20.54 -11.22
N ARG A 462 22.90 21.12 -11.79
CA ARG A 462 23.97 20.36 -12.45
C ARG A 462 24.64 19.35 -11.52
N MET A 463 24.81 19.70 -10.23
CA MET A 463 25.33 18.77 -9.23
C MET A 463 24.32 17.65 -8.91
N GLN A 464 23.04 17.96 -8.73
CA GLN A 464 21.99 16.96 -8.49
C GLN A 464 21.87 15.98 -9.67
N GLU A 465 21.90 16.46 -10.91
CA GLU A 465 21.88 15.62 -12.10
C GLU A 465 23.11 14.71 -12.19
N ALA A 466 24.31 15.22 -11.85
CA ALA A 466 25.51 14.40 -11.79
C ALA A 466 25.42 13.32 -10.69
N GLN A 467 24.91 13.67 -9.51
CA GLN A 467 24.68 12.72 -8.43
C GLN A 467 23.67 11.63 -8.83
N LEU A 468 22.57 12.01 -9.48
CA LEU A 468 21.57 11.07 -9.97
C LEU A 468 22.15 10.09 -10.98
N LYS A 469 22.94 10.56 -11.96
CA LYS A 469 23.62 9.68 -12.94
C LYS A 469 24.53 8.66 -12.27
N ILE A 470 25.28 9.08 -11.26
CA ILE A 470 26.18 8.18 -10.50
C ILE A 470 25.35 7.16 -9.71
N LYS A 471 24.31 7.61 -9.00
CA LYS A 471 23.43 6.71 -8.22
C LYS A 471 22.67 5.71 -9.09
N GLN A 472 22.25 6.10 -10.30
CA GLN A 472 21.59 5.20 -11.25
C GLN A 472 22.54 4.12 -11.77
N ARG A 473 23.82 4.46 -12.00
CA ARG A 473 24.81 3.53 -12.55
C ARG A 473 25.45 2.60 -11.52
N PHE A 474 25.70 3.11 -10.32
CA PHE A 474 26.50 2.43 -9.29
C PHE A 474 25.70 2.10 -8.01
N GLY A 475 24.41 2.41 -7.98
CA GLY A 475 23.53 2.17 -6.84
C GLY A 475 23.35 3.38 -5.93
N LYS A 476 22.27 3.36 -5.13
CA LYS A 476 21.85 4.51 -4.29
C LYS A 476 22.90 4.94 -3.24
N ASN A 477 23.73 4.00 -2.79
CA ASN A 477 24.82 4.23 -1.83
C ASN A 477 26.14 4.66 -2.48
N ALA A 478 26.19 4.88 -3.80
CA ALA A 478 27.41 5.28 -4.50
C ALA A 478 27.91 6.69 -4.10
N ILE A 479 27.00 7.58 -3.69
CA ILE A 479 27.32 8.89 -3.14
C ILE A 479 26.52 9.11 -1.87
N LEU A 480 27.24 9.37 -0.79
CA LEU A 480 26.72 9.70 0.53
C LEU A 480 27.36 11.02 1.01
N ARG A 481 26.63 11.81 1.79
CA ARG A 481 27.14 12.99 2.49
C ARG A 481 27.61 12.61 3.88
N GLY A 482 28.37 13.50 4.52
CA GLY A 482 28.75 13.36 5.94
C GLY A 482 27.54 13.11 6.85
N LEU A 483 26.40 13.74 6.55
CA LEU A 483 25.13 13.54 7.24
C LEU A 483 24.69 12.06 7.30
N ASN A 484 24.98 11.26 6.27
CA ASN A 484 24.58 9.85 6.24
C ASN A 484 25.42 8.94 7.15
N PHE A 485 26.45 9.49 7.78
CA PHE A 485 27.29 8.83 8.77
C PHE A 485 27.08 9.37 10.19
N GLU A 486 26.20 10.36 10.37
CA GLU A 486 25.84 10.90 11.67
C GLU A 486 25.05 9.89 12.51
N GLU A 487 25.06 10.07 13.83
CA GLU A 487 24.32 9.20 14.74
C GLU A 487 22.80 9.32 14.49
N GLY A 488 22.16 8.19 14.17
CA GLY A 488 20.74 8.14 13.82
C GLY A 488 20.44 8.26 12.32
N ALA A 489 21.45 8.42 11.46
CA ALA A 489 21.27 8.32 10.02
C ALA A 489 20.71 6.95 9.61
N THR A 490 19.76 6.93 8.66
CA THR A 490 19.11 5.69 8.19
C THR A 490 19.23 5.50 6.67
N ALA A 491 19.63 6.53 5.92
CA ALA A 491 19.59 6.49 4.45
C ALA A 491 20.38 5.32 3.86
N LYS A 492 21.56 5.00 4.42
CA LYS A 492 22.42 3.92 3.94
C LYS A 492 21.72 2.56 3.97
N GLU A 493 21.12 2.22 5.11
CA GLU A 493 20.38 0.96 5.30
C GLU A 493 19.10 0.95 4.47
N ARG A 494 18.40 2.09 4.38
CA ARG A 494 17.16 2.21 3.59
C ARG A 494 17.40 2.07 2.09
N ASN A 495 18.54 2.52 1.59
CA ASN A 495 18.91 2.38 0.20
C ASN A 495 19.09 0.91 -0.23
N GLU A 496 19.34 0.02 0.72
CA GLU A 496 19.43 -1.44 0.55
C GLU A 496 18.09 -2.15 0.80
N GLN A 497 16.98 -1.39 0.91
CA GLN A 497 15.66 -1.93 1.18
C GLN A 497 14.64 -1.57 0.10
N ILE A 498 13.71 -2.49 -0.14
CA ILE A 498 12.50 -2.30 -0.94
C ILE A 498 11.31 -2.65 -0.04
N GLY A 499 10.34 -1.74 0.07
CA GLY A 499 9.17 -1.93 0.94
C GLY A 499 9.49 -2.11 2.43
N GLY A 500 10.68 -1.70 2.91
CA GLY A 500 11.13 -1.88 4.30
C GLY A 500 11.78 -3.25 4.60
N HIS A 501 12.03 -4.05 3.56
CA HIS A 501 12.71 -5.33 3.61
C HIS A 501 13.99 -5.27 2.78
N LYS A 502 14.97 -6.12 3.09
CA LYS A 502 16.23 -6.17 2.33
C LYS A 502 15.92 -6.40 0.84
N ALA A 503 16.52 -5.57 -0.01
CA ALA A 503 16.31 -5.54 -1.45
C ALA A 503 16.77 -6.83 -2.12
#